data_AF-A0A926W4E9-F1
#
_entry.id   AF-A0A926W4E9-F1
#
_cell.length_a   1.000
_cell.length_b   1.000
_cell.length_c   1.000
_cell.angle_alpha   90.00
_cell.angle_beta   90.00
_cell.angle_gamma   90.00
#
_symmetry.space_group_name_H-M   'P 1'
#
loop_
_entity.id
_entity.type
_entity.pdbx_description
1 polymer ?
#
loop_
_entity_poly.entity_id
_entity_poly.type
_entity_poly.pdbx_seq_one_letter_code
_entity_poly.pdbx_strand_id
1 'polypeptide(L)'
;MSQSLSITALIAGVIFIILGLTGGGFKIFGAEIASSISNKYLRFIATAFGIIFLIISFPQVLSEQQVTEPFRTSNQTSASINNLFDKTTITNSILEPVDFTAQGIPVVATENGNGAKLSVRVNNLSGDINKNDYKLVSFARVNGSSNWDYQGSKILSESPSPFELTLWHDPEANAGNQKLYEVITIISSTLSSSAPKTFTEDDVERFQITRSETLVFYRDDSRRSIPQ
;
A
#
# COMPACT_ATOMS: atom_id res chain seq x y z
N MET A 1 0.67 -23.50 -14.18
CA MET A 1 -0.07 -22.69 -15.18
C MET A 1 0.37 -21.24 -15.00
N SER A 2 0.42 -20.42 -16.05
CA SER A 2 0.73 -18.99 -15.87
C SER A 2 -0.36 -18.31 -15.04
N GLN A 3 -0.02 -17.29 -14.26
CA GLN A 3 -0.95 -16.56 -13.39
C GLN A 3 -2.16 -16.02 -14.17
N SER A 4 -1.90 -15.51 -15.37
CA SER A 4 -2.91 -15.09 -16.35
C SER A 4 -3.93 -16.18 -16.66
N LEU A 5 -3.51 -17.45 -16.69
CA LEU A 5 -4.36 -18.58 -17.02
C LEU A 5 -5.25 -18.99 -15.84
N SER A 6 -4.77 -18.88 -14.60
CA SER A 6 -5.55 -19.18 -13.40
C SER A 6 -6.63 -18.14 -13.13
N ILE A 7 -6.30 -16.86 -13.29
CA ILE A 7 -7.26 -15.75 -13.19
C ILE A 7 -8.32 -15.85 -14.30
N THR A 8 -7.90 -16.17 -15.53
CA THR A 8 -8.83 -16.39 -16.64
C THR A 8 -9.78 -17.56 -16.36
N ALA A 9 -9.24 -18.66 -15.79
CA ALA A 9 -10.04 -19.82 -15.39
C ALA A 9 -11.06 -19.48 -14.29
N LEU A 10 -10.67 -18.64 -13.31
CA LEU A 10 -11.56 -18.16 -12.25
C LEU A 10 -12.72 -17.35 -12.82
N ILE A 11 -12.41 -16.34 -13.64
CA ILE A 11 -13.39 -15.45 -14.26
C ILE A 11 -14.33 -16.26 -15.16
N ALA A 12 -13.79 -17.17 -15.97
CA ALA A 12 -14.59 -18.07 -16.80
C ALA A 12 -15.52 -18.95 -15.94
N GLY A 13 -15.02 -19.51 -14.84
CA GLY A 13 -15.81 -20.32 -13.91
C GLY A 13 -17.02 -19.57 -13.33
N VAL A 14 -16.80 -18.33 -12.89
CA VAL A 14 -17.88 -17.45 -12.38
C VAL A 14 -18.91 -17.15 -13.47
N ILE A 15 -18.46 -16.82 -14.68
CA ILE A 15 -19.35 -16.53 -15.81
C ILE A 15 -20.22 -17.77 -16.14
N PHE A 16 -19.64 -18.97 -16.17
CA PHE A 16 -20.38 -20.20 -16.44
C PHE A 16 -21.42 -20.54 -15.36
N ILE A 17 -21.15 -20.22 -14.09
CA ILE A 17 -22.14 -20.38 -13.01
C ILE A 17 -23.30 -19.40 -13.18
N ILE A 18 -23.00 -18.14 -13.48
CA ILE A 18 -24.04 -17.12 -13.72
C ILE A 18 -24.92 -17.54 -14.91
N LEU A 19 -24.31 -18.03 -15.99
CA LEU A 19 -25.02 -18.59 -17.15
C LEU A 19 -25.91 -19.79 -16.77
N GLY A 20 -25.41 -20.69 -15.92
CA GLY A 20 -26.17 -21.83 -15.45
C GLY A 20 -27.41 -21.44 -14.62
N LEU A 21 -27.27 -20.43 -13.76
CA LEU A 21 -28.36 -19.96 -12.89
C LEU A 21 -29.37 -19.09 -13.62
N THR A 22 -28.89 -18.06 -14.31
CA THR A 22 -29.73 -17.02 -14.93
C THR A 22 -30.14 -17.37 -16.36
N GLY A 23 -29.31 -18.14 -17.08
CA GLY A 23 -29.45 -18.43 -18.51
C GLY A 23 -28.71 -17.44 -19.38
N GLY A 24 -29.46 -16.71 -20.20
CA GLY A 24 -28.94 -15.61 -21.05
C GLY A 24 -29.79 -14.35 -20.87
N GLY A 25 -29.53 -13.32 -21.67
CA GLY A 25 -30.23 -12.04 -21.61
C GLY A 25 -29.63 -11.04 -20.62
N PHE A 26 -28.39 -11.25 -20.19
CA PHE A 26 -27.65 -10.31 -19.35
C PHE A 26 -26.38 -9.82 -20.06
N LYS A 27 -25.84 -8.71 -19.58
CA LYS A 27 -24.64 -8.07 -20.14
C LYS A 27 -23.45 -8.32 -19.23
N ILE A 28 -22.36 -8.82 -19.78
CA ILE A 28 -21.06 -8.90 -19.10
C ILE A 28 -20.09 -8.03 -19.89
N PHE A 29 -19.52 -7.01 -19.23
CA PHE A 29 -18.59 -6.06 -19.87
C PHE A 29 -19.11 -5.44 -21.19
N GLY A 30 -20.41 -5.17 -21.26
CA GLY A 30 -21.05 -4.59 -22.45
C GLY A 30 -21.40 -5.58 -23.56
N ALA A 31 -20.92 -6.83 -23.48
CA ALA A 31 -21.32 -7.90 -24.38
C ALA A 31 -22.64 -8.53 -23.92
N GLU A 32 -23.62 -8.59 -24.82
CA GLU A 32 -24.92 -9.20 -24.53
C GLU A 32 -24.87 -10.71 -24.80
N ILE A 33 -25.32 -11.49 -23.81
CA ILE A 33 -25.42 -12.93 -23.93
C ILE A 33 -26.82 -13.28 -24.45
N ALA A 34 -26.88 -14.03 -25.55
CA ALA A 34 -28.13 -14.42 -26.17
C ALA A 34 -29.08 -15.12 -25.18
N SER A 35 -30.34 -14.69 -25.16
CA SER A 35 -31.41 -15.25 -24.31
C SER A 35 -31.83 -16.68 -24.67
N SER A 36 -31.30 -17.23 -25.78
CA SER A 36 -31.58 -18.59 -26.25
C SER A 36 -31.00 -19.70 -25.37
N ILE A 37 -30.25 -19.36 -24.31
CA ILE A 37 -29.79 -20.29 -23.27
C ILE A 37 -30.91 -20.52 -22.23
N SER A 38 -32.09 -20.94 -22.70
CA SER A 38 -33.23 -21.33 -21.86
C SER A 38 -33.32 -22.84 -21.64
N ASN A 39 -32.54 -23.62 -22.40
CA ASN A 39 -32.54 -25.08 -22.29
C ASN A 39 -31.90 -25.52 -20.95
N LYS A 40 -32.70 -26.22 -20.12
CA LYS A 40 -32.29 -26.73 -18.80
C LYS A 40 -31.04 -27.61 -18.88
N TYR A 41 -30.87 -28.39 -19.94
CA TYR A 41 -29.71 -29.25 -20.14
C TYR A 41 -28.43 -28.44 -20.41
N LEU A 42 -28.53 -27.38 -21.23
CA LEU A 42 -27.40 -26.50 -21.53
C LEU A 42 -26.95 -25.72 -20.27
N ARG A 43 -27.91 -25.28 -19.46
CA ARG A 43 -27.65 -24.63 -18.17
C ARG A 43 -26.95 -25.57 -17.19
N PHE A 44 -27.39 -26.82 -17.10
CA PHE A 44 -26.75 -27.81 -16.25
C PHE A 44 -25.29 -28.07 -16.66
N ILE A 45 -25.03 -28.22 -17.96
CA ILE A 45 -23.67 -28.36 -18.49
C ILE A 45 -22.82 -27.13 -18.18
N ALA A 46 -23.36 -25.92 -18.37
CA ALA A 46 -22.66 -24.68 -18.04
C ALA A 46 -22.29 -24.62 -16.54
N THR A 47 -23.22 -24.96 -15.64
CA THR A 47 -22.93 -25.03 -14.20
C THR A 47 -21.83 -26.06 -13.90
N ALA A 48 -21.87 -27.24 -14.51
CA ALA A 48 -20.86 -28.28 -14.31
C ALA A 48 -19.46 -27.81 -14.74
N PHE A 49 -19.35 -27.17 -15.91
CA PHE A 49 -18.09 -26.55 -16.34
C PHE A 49 -17.64 -25.44 -15.39
N GLY A 50 -18.55 -24.56 -14.96
CA GLY A 50 -18.24 -23.50 -14.01
C GLY A 50 -17.64 -24.02 -12.71
N ILE A 51 -18.21 -25.09 -12.16
CA ILE A 51 -17.69 -25.76 -10.95
C ILE A 51 -16.30 -26.37 -11.21
N ILE A 52 -16.09 -27.04 -12.35
CA ILE A 52 -14.78 -27.61 -12.71
C ILE A 52 -13.71 -26.50 -12.80
N PHE A 53 -14.03 -25.39 -13.46
CA PHE A 53 -13.12 -24.24 -13.57
C PHE A 53 -12.80 -23.62 -12.20
N LEU A 54 -13.79 -23.49 -11.30
CA LEU A 54 -13.55 -23.02 -9.94
C LEU A 54 -12.66 -23.98 -9.14
N ILE A 55 -12.91 -25.30 -9.22
CA ILE A 55 -12.11 -26.31 -8.50
C ILE A 55 -10.66 -26.33 -8.99
N ILE A 56 -10.42 -26.14 -10.28
CA ILE A 56 -9.05 -26.09 -10.83
C ILE A 56 -8.35 -24.77 -10.44
N SER A 57 -9.10 -23.66 -10.36
CA SER A 57 -8.56 -22.34 -10.04
C SER A 57 -8.29 -22.15 -8.53
N PHE A 58 -9.15 -22.68 -7.66
CA PHE A 58 -9.10 -22.45 -6.20
C PHE A 58 -7.77 -22.83 -5.54
N PRO A 59 -7.16 -24.01 -5.78
CA PRO A 59 -5.89 -24.38 -5.18
C PRO A 59 -4.77 -23.40 -5.50
N GLN A 60 -4.81 -22.74 -6.66
CA GLN A 60 -3.79 -21.78 -7.10
C GLN A 60 -4.05 -20.37 -6.55
N VAL A 61 -5.31 -19.93 -6.53
CA VAL A 61 -5.67 -18.63 -5.92
C VAL A 61 -5.45 -18.64 -4.40
N LEU A 62 -5.69 -19.78 -3.73
CA LEU A 62 -5.35 -19.96 -2.32
C LEU A 62 -3.84 -20.15 -2.08
N SER A 63 -3.13 -20.80 -3.01
CA SER A 63 -1.65 -20.88 -2.92
C SER A 63 -0.99 -19.52 -3.14
N GLU A 64 -1.63 -18.56 -3.81
CA GLU A 64 -1.11 -17.19 -4.01
C GLU A 64 -1.49 -16.17 -2.91
N GLN A 65 -2.19 -16.57 -1.84
CA GLN A 65 -2.08 -15.83 -0.55
C GLN A 65 -0.83 -16.25 0.26
N GLN A 66 -0.15 -17.32 -0.15
CA GLN A 66 1.26 -17.53 0.17
C GLN A 66 2.09 -17.13 -1.05
N VAL A 67 2.39 -15.83 -1.18
CA VAL A 67 3.64 -15.45 -1.82
C VAL A 67 4.77 -16.03 -0.96
N THR A 68 5.12 -17.27 -1.25
CA THR A 68 6.43 -17.81 -0.92
C THR A 68 7.34 -17.28 -2.01
N GLU A 69 7.78 -16.03 -1.86
CA GLU A 69 9.08 -15.65 -2.43
C GLU A 69 10.11 -16.65 -1.88
N PRO A 70 11.15 -17.02 -2.65
CA PRO A 70 12.20 -17.84 -2.12
C PRO A 70 12.84 -17.05 -0.97
N PHE A 71 12.47 -17.44 0.25
CA PHE A 71 13.27 -17.19 1.44
C PHE A 71 14.60 -17.88 1.16
N ARG A 72 15.51 -17.18 0.50
CA ARG A 72 16.93 -17.50 0.61
C ARG A 72 17.24 -17.24 2.07
N THR A 73 17.30 -18.34 2.81
CA THR A 73 18.10 -18.50 4.01
C THR A 73 19.51 -18.00 3.73
N SER A 74 19.73 -16.69 3.86
CA SER A 74 20.95 -16.25 4.52
C SER A 74 20.64 -16.33 6.01
N ASN A 75 21.35 -17.20 6.72
CA ASN A 75 21.41 -17.24 8.18
C ASN A 75 22.02 -15.93 8.73
N GLN A 76 21.39 -14.80 8.46
CA GLN A 76 21.66 -13.54 9.13
C GLN A 76 20.68 -13.44 10.28
N THR A 77 21.15 -13.80 11.47
CA THR A 77 20.49 -13.45 12.73
C THR A 77 20.17 -11.95 12.73
N SER A 78 19.09 -11.53 13.41
CA SER A 78 18.67 -10.12 13.45
C SER A 78 19.80 -9.15 13.84
N ALA A 79 20.77 -9.61 14.64
CA ALA A 79 22.00 -8.88 14.96
C ALA A 79 22.89 -8.60 13.74
N SER A 80 22.99 -9.53 12.78
CA SER A 80 23.72 -9.33 11.52
C SER A 80 23.01 -8.38 10.56
N ILE A 81 21.67 -8.31 10.60
CA ILE A 81 20.90 -7.38 9.76
C ILE A 81 21.08 -5.96 10.28
N ASN A 82 20.98 -5.74 11.60
CA ASN A 82 21.16 -4.41 12.19
C ASN A 82 22.54 -3.82 11.82
N ASN A 83 23.60 -4.64 11.89
CA ASN A 83 24.95 -4.23 11.50
C ASN A 83 25.07 -3.74 10.04
N LEU A 84 24.20 -4.19 9.12
CA LEU A 84 24.19 -3.72 7.73
C LEU A 84 23.60 -2.31 7.57
N PHE A 85 22.82 -1.86 8.56
CA PHE A 85 22.15 -0.57 8.55
C PHE A 85 22.64 0.40 9.63
N ASP A 86 23.60 0.01 10.48
CA ASP A 86 24.12 0.85 11.59
C ASP A 86 24.59 2.26 11.16
N LYS A 87 25.05 2.42 9.92
CA LYS A 87 25.47 3.72 9.37
C LYS A 87 24.41 4.39 8.49
N THR A 88 23.33 3.68 8.19
CA THR A 88 22.26 4.16 7.32
C THR A 88 21.51 5.29 8.00
N THR A 89 21.32 6.39 7.29
CA THR A 89 20.55 7.53 7.78
C THR A 89 19.36 7.79 6.88
N ILE A 90 18.20 8.06 7.48
CA ILE A 90 16.98 8.43 6.76
C ILE A 90 16.66 9.88 7.09
N THR A 91 16.60 10.73 6.08
CA THR A 91 16.27 12.16 6.22
C THR A 91 14.93 12.45 5.55
N ASN A 92 14.04 13.07 6.33
CA ASN A 92 12.70 13.45 5.88
C ASN A 92 12.64 14.97 5.68
N SER A 93 11.93 15.41 4.64
CA SER A 93 11.65 16.82 4.38
C SER A 93 10.30 16.99 3.71
N ILE A 94 9.64 18.13 3.92
CA ILE A 94 8.44 18.49 3.15
C ILE A 94 8.91 19.04 1.79
N LEU A 95 8.37 18.51 0.69
CA LEU A 95 8.80 18.88 -0.66
C LEU A 95 8.43 20.33 -1.02
N GLU A 96 7.22 20.75 -0.66
CA GLU A 96 6.64 22.06 -1.04
C GLU A 96 5.84 22.65 0.14
N PRO A 97 6.49 23.16 1.19
CA PRO A 97 5.80 23.87 2.26
C PRO A 97 5.25 25.21 1.74
N VAL A 98 4.05 25.58 2.18
CA VAL A 98 3.41 26.86 1.83
C VAL A 98 3.89 28.02 2.71
N ASP A 99 4.48 27.71 3.86
CA ASP A 99 5.03 28.68 4.80
C ASP A 99 5.95 28.00 5.82
N PHE A 100 6.53 28.78 6.72
CA PHE A 100 7.25 28.30 7.89
C PHE A 100 6.83 29.09 9.13
N THR A 101 6.76 28.42 10.28
CA THR A 101 6.58 29.14 11.56
C THR A 101 7.82 29.95 11.91
N ALA A 102 7.72 30.82 12.92
CA ALA A 102 8.87 31.57 13.45
C ALA A 102 10.01 30.66 13.96
N GLN A 103 9.69 29.41 14.30
CA GLN A 103 10.64 28.38 14.74
C GLN A 103 11.20 27.54 13.57
N GLY A 104 10.84 27.87 12.32
CA GLY A 104 11.27 27.14 11.14
C GLY A 104 10.52 25.83 10.88
N ILE A 105 9.36 25.61 11.51
CA ILE A 105 8.55 24.41 11.27
C ILE A 105 7.76 24.60 9.97
N PRO A 106 7.85 23.67 9.00
CA PRO A 106 7.13 23.78 7.75
C PRO A 106 5.62 23.76 7.95
N VAL A 107 4.91 24.60 7.21
CA VAL A 107 3.45 24.64 7.12
C VAL A 107 3.03 24.10 5.76
N VAL A 108 2.03 23.23 5.72
CA VAL A 108 1.56 22.57 4.50
C VAL A 108 0.07 22.79 4.32
N ALA A 109 -0.33 23.18 3.10
CA ALA A 109 -1.74 23.32 2.73
C ALA A 109 -2.28 22.00 2.17
N THR A 110 -3.58 21.76 2.37
CA THR A 110 -4.30 20.66 1.72
C THR A 110 -4.83 21.09 0.36
N GLU A 111 -3.97 21.26 -0.63
CA GLU A 111 -4.45 21.51 -1.99
C GLU A 111 -5.16 20.26 -2.53
N ASN A 112 -6.46 20.39 -2.84
CA ASN A 112 -7.28 19.37 -3.49
C ASN A 112 -7.33 17.99 -2.79
N GLY A 113 -7.06 17.93 -1.48
CA GLY A 113 -7.05 16.67 -0.74
C GLY A 113 -5.84 15.76 -1.01
N ASN A 114 -4.84 16.25 -1.74
CA ASN A 114 -3.60 15.51 -2.05
C ASN A 114 -2.58 15.52 -0.90
N GLY A 115 -2.90 16.20 0.21
CA GLY A 115 -2.13 16.16 1.43
C GLY A 115 -0.72 16.72 1.32
N ALA A 116 0.10 16.45 2.33
CA ALA A 116 1.48 16.90 2.36
C ALA A 116 2.37 15.91 1.60
N LYS A 117 3.24 16.41 0.72
CA LYS A 117 4.24 15.58 0.02
C LYS A 117 5.51 15.49 0.85
N LEU A 118 5.85 14.26 1.26
CA LEU A 118 7.14 13.98 1.87
C LEU A 118 8.21 13.83 0.79
N SER A 119 9.46 14.11 1.15
CA SER A 119 10.65 13.72 0.40
C SER A 119 11.60 13.03 1.36
N VAL A 120 11.89 11.75 1.08
CA VAL A 120 12.72 10.89 1.91
C VAL A 120 14.04 10.63 1.19
N ARG A 121 15.16 10.84 1.89
CA ARG A 121 16.50 10.50 1.42
C ARG A 121 17.12 9.45 2.33
N VAL A 122 17.65 8.38 1.74
CA VAL A 122 18.43 7.36 2.45
C VAL A 122 19.89 7.49 2.06
N ASN A 123 20.77 7.66 3.04
CA ASN A 123 22.22 7.73 2.82
C ASN A 123 22.93 6.59 3.53
N ASN A 124 24.16 6.28 3.09
CA ASN A 124 25.05 5.28 3.68
C ASN A 124 24.45 3.86 3.74
N LEU A 125 23.60 3.53 2.78
CA LEU A 125 23.05 2.20 2.63
C LEU A 125 24.16 1.23 2.21
N SER A 126 24.28 0.09 2.89
CA SER A 126 25.29 -0.93 2.55
C SER A 126 25.10 -1.42 1.10
N GLY A 127 26.20 -1.60 0.37
CA GLY A 127 26.18 -2.16 -0.98
C GLY A 127 25.86 -3.66 -1.01
N ASP A 128 25.98 -4.34 0.13
CA ASP A 128 25.83 -5.79 0.23
C ASP A 128 24.37 -6.25 0.40
N ILE A 129 23.42 -5.30 0.43
CA ILE A 129 22.00 -5.63 0.57
C ILE A 129 21.31 -5.70 -0.80
N ASN A 130 20.42 -6.66 -0.95
CA ASN A 130 19.46 -6.65 -2.05
C ASN A 130 18.30 -5.69 -1.69
N LYS A 131 18.33 -4.49 -2.27
CA LYS A 131 17.40 -3.40 -1.91
C LYS A 131 15.93 -3.75 -2.16
N ASN A 132 15.64 -4.66 -3.10
CA ASN A 132 14.28 -5.10 -3.38
C ASN A 132 13.62 -5.85 -2.20
N ASP A 133 14.43 -6.37 -1.28
CA ASP A 133 13.96 -7.09 -0.09
C ASP A 133 13.51 -6.13 1.03
N TYR A 134 13.65 -4.82 0.81
CA TYR A 134 13.38 -3.79 1.80
C TYR A 134 12.46 -2.70 1.25
N LYS A 135 11.67 -2.12 2.13
CA LYS A 135 10.75 -1.03 1.83
C LYS A 135 11.00 0.15 2.75
N LEU A 136 10.89 1.35 2.19
CA LEU A 136 10.66 2.56 2.94
C LEU A 136 9.18 2.63 3.26
N VAL A 137 8.86 2.79 4.53
CA VAL A 137 7.49 2.92 5.01
C VAL A 137 7.41 4.20 5.83
N SER A 138 6.42 5.05 5.52
CA SER A 138 6.18 6.22 6.37
C SER A 138 4.89 6.12 7.14
N PHE A 139 4.98 6.64 8.34
CA PHE A 139 3.89 6.78 9.27
C PHE A 139 3.76 8.23 9.67
N ALA A 140 2.53 8.63 9.96
CA ALA A 140 2.26 9.96 10.45
C ALA A 140 1.18 9.92 11.52
N ARG A 141 1.24 10.88 12.44
CA ARG A 141 0.23 11.04 13.48
C ARG A 141 0.08 12.50 13.86
N VAL A 142 -1.07 12.84 14.42
CA VAL A 142 -1.25 14.13 15.09
C VAL A 142 -0.39 14.12 16.36
N ASN A 143 0.33 15.20 16.66
CA ASN A 143 1.11 15.34 17.89
C ASN A 143 0.20 15.09 19.11
N GLY A 144 0.65 14.20 20.00
CA GLY A 144 -0.12 13.74 21.15
C GLY A 144 -1.00 12.50 20.90
N SER A 145 -1.11 12.02 19.66
CA SER A 145 -1.72 10.71 19.38
C SER A 145 -0.80 9.57 19.80
N SER A 146 -1.35 8.50 20.37
CA SER A 146 -0.61 7.26 20.67
C SER A 146 -0.37 6.40 19.42
N ASN A 147 -1.14 6.63 18.36
CA ASN A 147 -1.20 5.76 17.20
C ASN A 147 -0.60 6.43 15.97
N TRP A 148 0.12 5.64 15.19
CA TRP A 148 0.74 5.96 13.91
C TRP A 148 -0.11 5.45 12.76
N ASP A 149 -0.48 6.33 11.84
CA ASP A 149 -1.20 5.94 10.63
C ASP A 149 -0.22 5.72 9.48
N TYR A 150 -0.34 4.59 8.80
CA TYR A 150 0.43 4.26 7.60
C TYR A 150 0.05 5.19 6.45
N GLN A 151 1.05 5.83 5.86
CA GLN A 151 0.88 6.81 4.79
C GLN A 151 1.35 6.31 3.43
N GLY A 152 2.02 5.16 3.39
CA GLY A 152 2.49 4.55 2.16
C GLY A 152 3.86 3.88 2.31
N SER A 153 4.22 3.15 1.27
CA SER A 153 5.52 2.49 1.19
C SER A 153 6.05 2.45 -0.24
N LYS A 154 7.37 2.29 -0.37
CA LYS A 154 8.06 2.14 -1.65
C LYS A 154 9.23 1.21 -1.47
N ILE A 155 9.49 0.39 -2.48
CA ILE A 155 10.67 -0.49 -2.51
C ILE A 155 11.91 0.39 -2.43
N LEU A 156 12.87 -0.02 -1.59
CA LEU A 156 14.14 0.67 -1.46
C LEU A 156 14.88 0.59 -2.80
N SER A 157 15.17 1.74 -3.41
CA SER A 157 15.79 1.82 -4.75
C SER A 157 17.15 2.50 -4.68
N GLU A 158 17.95 2.36 -5.75
CA GLU A 158 19.32 2.84 -5.80
C GLU A 158 19.42 4.37 -5.91
N SER A 159 19.57 5.05 -4.78
CA SER A 159 20.02 6.46 -4.70
C SER A 159 19.10 7.50 -5.38
N PRO A 160 19.20 8.75 -4.91
CA PRO A 160 18.10 9.46 -4.27
C PRO A 160 16.82 9.48 -5.11
N SER A 161 15.82 8.67 -4.76
CA SER A 161 14.46 8.90 -5.25
C SER A 161 13.77 9.83 -4.25
N PRO A 162 13.39 11.07 -4.62
CA PRO A 162 12.36 11.77 -3.87
C PRO A 162 11.16 10.82 -3.76
N PHE A 163 10.73 10.59 -2.53
CA PHE A 163 9.62 9.71 -2.24
C PHE A 163 8.41 10.55 -1.92
N GLU A 164 7.66 10.92 -2.95
CA GLU A 164 6.38 11.60 -2.78
C GLU A 164 5.40 10.65 -2.10
N LEU A 165 5.25 10.85 -0.80
CA LEU A 165 4.15 10.28 -0.05
C LEU A 165 3.09 11.33 0.10
N THR A 166 1.89 10.99 -0.36
CA THR A 166 0.67 11.67 0.02
C THR A 166 0.37 11.27 1.45
N LEU A 167 0.83 12.08 2.39
CA LEU A 167 0.35 12.01 3.76
C LEU A 167 -1.15 12.41 3.68
N TRP A 168 -2.05 11.64 4.29
CA TRP A 168 -3.51 11.87 4.48
C TRP A 168 -4.45 11.64 3.27
N HIS A 169 -5.53 10.87 3.52
CA HIS A 169 -6.76 10.83 2.72
C HIS A 169 -7.98 11.00 3.63
N ASP A 170 -8.02 12.08 4.41
CA ASP A 170 -9.21 12.42 5.20
C ASP A 170 -9.55 13.93 5.10
N PRO A 171 -10.54 14.27 4.27
CA PRO A 171 -10.99 15.65 4.08
C PRO A 171 -11.93 16.17 5.19
N GLU A 172 -12.36 15.38 6.19
CA GLU A 172 -13.55 15.73 6.99
C GLU A 172 -13.37 16.14 8.46
N ALA A 173 -12.18 16.06 9.08
CA ALA A 173 -12.08 16.34 10.53
C ALA A 173 -11.72 17.79 10.89
N ASN A 174 -12.73 18.68 10.81
CA ASN A 174 -12.78 20.04 11.38
C ASN A 174 -11.82 21.08 10.77
N ALA A 175 -12.28 21.73 9.71
CA ALA A 175 -11.68 22.94 9.16
C ALA A 175 -11.63 24.05 10.23
N GLY A 176 -10.43 24.49 10.63
CA GLY A 176 -10.28 25.68 11.47
C GLY A 176 -9.07 25.71 12.39
N ASN A 177 -8.50 24.56 12.75
CA ASN A 177 -7.35 24.52 13.66
C ASN A 177 -6.11 23.97 12.96
N GLN A 178 -5.02 24.74 12.99
CA GLN A 178 -3.70 24.24 12.63
C GLN A 178 -3.40 23.03 13.52
N LYS A 179 -3.14 21.88 12.91
CA LYS A 179 -2.75 20.65 13.63
C LYS A 179 -1.28 20.41 13.40
N LEU A 180 -0.57 20.14 14.50
CA LEU A 180 0.82 19.72 14.47
C LEU A 180 0.87 18.22 14.19
N TYR A 181 1.64 17.83 13.18
CA TYR A 181 1.82 16.45 12.79
C TYR A 181 3.27 16.02 12.97
N GLU A 182 3.44 14.75 13.30
CA GLU A 182 4.71 14.05 13.39
C GLU A 182 4.76 13.00 12.29
N VAL A 183 5.90 12.89 11.63
CA VAL A 183 6.16 11.92 10.56
C VAL A 183 7.46 11.20 10.85
N ILE A 184 7.44 9.89 10.69
CA ILE A 184 8.63 9.05 10.70
C ILE A 184 8.63 8.16 9.48
N THR A 185 9.83 7.81 9.04
CA THR A 185 10.03 6.84 7.97
C THR A 185 10.97 5.76 8.47
N ILE A 186 10.61 4.50 8.23
CA ILE A 186 11.42 3.35 8.58
C ILE A 186 11.84 2.60 7.32
N ILE A 187 12.94 1.87 7.43
CA ILE A 187 13.24 0.74 6.55
C ILE A 187 12.68 -0.51 7.21
N SER A 188 11.90 -1.28 6.46
CA SER A 188 11.30 -2.54 6.92
C SER A 188 11.44 -3.62 5.85
N SER A 189 11.67 -4.86 6.26
CA SER A 189 11.61 -6.06 5.40
C SER A 189 10.32 -6.87 5.59
N THR A 190 9.53 -6.55 6.62
CA THR A 190 8.40 -7.39 7.07
C THR A 190 7.04 -6.76 6.82
N LEU A 191 6.95 -5.44 6.67
CA LEU A 191 5.66 -4.79 6.48
C LEU A 191 5.12 -5.04 5.05
N SER A 192 3.99 -5.74 4.99
CA SER A 192 3.26 -5.97 3.74
C SER A 192 2.42 -4.75 3.35
N SER A 193 2.10 -4.63 2.06
CA SER A 193 1.19 -3.58 1.56
C SER A 193 -0.27 -3.77 1.99
N SER A 194 -0.61 -4.91 2.61
CA SER A 194 -1.93 -5.24 3.13
C SER A 194 -2.05 -5.05 4.65
N ALA A 195 -1.05 -4.43 5.28
CA ALA A 195 -1.00 -4.23 6.72
C ALA A 195 -2.14 -3.32 7.21
N PRO A 196 -2.46 -3.33 8.52
CA PRO A 196 -3.40 -2.39 9.13
C PRO A 196 -3.09 -0.95 8.74
N LYS A 197 -4.08 -0.06 8.77
CA LYS A 197 -3.84 1.37 8.51
C LYS A 197 -3.24 2.12 9.70
N THR A 198 -3.36 1.56 10.91
CA THR A 198 -2.99 2.23 12.16
C THR A 198 -2.20 1.28 13.05
N PHE A 199 -1.17 1.79 13.72
CA PHE A 199 -0.18 1.04 14.49
C PHE A 199 0.13 1.74 15.82
N THR A 200 0.52 0.96 16.83
CA THR A 200 1.10 1.51 18.06
C THR A 200 2.59 1.82 17.88
N GLU A 201 3.21 2.54 18.82
CA GLU A 201 4.69 2.74 18.80
C GLU A 201 5.42 1.39 18.81
N ASP A 202 5.03 0.47 19.70
CA ASP A 202 5.62 -0.88 19.80
C ASP A 202 5.52 -1.66 18.47
N ASP A 203 4.42 -1.50 17.73
CA ASP A 203 4.27 -2.13 16.42
C ASP A 203 5.29 -1.55 15.42
N VAL A 204 5.41 -0.22 15.35
CA VAL A 204 6.40 0.44 14.48
C VAL A 204 7.82 0.00 14.85
N GLU A 205 8.14 -0.06 16.15
CA GLU A 205 9.44 -0.52 16.64
C GLU A 205 9.75 -1.97 16.27
N ARG A 206 8.75 -2.83 16.18
CA ARG A 206 8.93 -4.23 15.72
C ARG A 206 9.22 -4.34 14.23
N PHE A 207 8.72 -3.41 13.42
CA PHE A 207 8.92 -3.43 11.97
C PHE A 207 10.18 -2.70 11.51
N GLN A 208 10.74 -1.82 12.35
CA GLN A 208 11.87 -0.98 11.97
C GLN A 208 13.19 -1.74 12.02
N ILE A 209 13.96 -1.63 10.93
CA ILE A 209 15.40 -1.95 10.90
C ILE A 209 16.19 -0.66 11.17
N THR A 210 15.71 0.46 10.63
CA THR A 210 16.25 1.80 10.81
C THR A 210 15.10 2.79 10.74
N ARG A 211 15.20 3.89 11.48
CA ARG A 211 14.18 4.94 11.59
C ARG A 211 14.79 6.31 11.30
N SER A 212 14.03 7.18 10.66
CA SER A 212 14.36 8.61 10.55
C SER A 212 14.24 9.33 11.89
N GLU A 213 14.80 10.53 11.98
CA GLU A 213 14.32 11.48 12.97
C GLU A 213 12.84 11.82 12.73
N THR A 214 12.15 12.25 13.79
CA THR A 214 10.77 12.71 13.68
C THR A 214 10.73 14.05 12.99
N LEU A 215 10.11 14.10 11.81
CA LEU A 215 9.80 15.35 11.13
C LEU A 215 8.49 15.91 11.69
N VAL A 216 8.51 17.17 12.07
CA VAL A 216 7.34 17.89 12.58
C VAL A 216 6.90 18.93 11.56
N PHE A 217 5.61 19.05 11.31
CA PHE A 217 5.05 20.07 10.42
C PHE A 217 3.62 20.46 10.81
N TYR A 218 3.19 21.65 10.42
CA TYR A 218 1.81 22.11 10.61
C TYR A 218 0.98 21.88 9.36
N ARG A 219 -0.23 21.36 9.54
CA ARG A 219 -1.27 21.39 8.52
C ARG A 219 -2.09 22.68 8.67
N ASP A 220 -2.20 23.45 7.59
CA ASP A 220 -3.04 24.65 7.53
C ASP A 220 -4.13 24.48 6.46
N ASP A 221 -5.33 24.15 6.92
CA ASP A 221 -6.50 23.97 6.06
C ASP A 221 -7.19 25.30 5.69
N SER A 222 -6.79 26.43 6.30
CA SER A 222 -7.38 27.74 6.00
C SER A 222 -7.04 28.23 4.58
N ARG A 223 -5.96 27.69 4.00
CA ARG A 223 -5.47 28.02 2.67
C ARG A 223 -6.01 27.13 1.54
N ARG A 224 -7.08 26.35 1.77
CA ARG A 224 -7.75 25.61 0.69
C ARG A 224 -8.17 26.60 -0.41
N SER A 225 -7.46 26.58 -1.54
CA SER A 225 -7.93 27.24 -2.74
C SER A 225 -9.25 26.58 -3.15
N ILE A 226 -10.35 27.30 -3.02
CA ILE A 226 -11.63 26.87 -3.61
C ILE A 226 -11.36 26.82 -5.12
N PRO A 227 -11.51 25.67 -5.80
CA PRO A 227 -11.41 25.65 -7.25
C PRO A 227 -12.49 26.60 -7.79
N GLN A 228 -12.07 27.63 -8.55
CA GLN A 228 -12.99 28.49 -9.28
C GLN A 228 -13.57 27.76 -10.48
#